data_AF-A0A848G9V6-F1
#
_entry.id   AF-A0A848G9V6-F1
#
_cell.length_a   1.000
_cell.length_b   1.000
_cell.length_c   1.000
_cell.angle_alpha   90.00
_cell.angle_beta   90.00
_cell.angle_gamma   90.00
#
_symmetry.space_group_name_H-M   'P 1'
#
loop_
_entity.id
_entity.type
_entity.pdbx_description
1 polymer ?
#
loop_
_entity_poly.entity_id
_entity_poly.type
_entity_poly.pdbx_seq_one_letter_code
_entity_poly.pdbx_strand_id
1 'polypeptide(L)'
;MSTENKAQDPMEFMRSMWSKMGFSLPGMVTPTLDVDELEKRITDMKAVESWLKMNLSSLQMAIQGLEMQRATIAAMQAMSKVAAEGGRPEGENAQPNPFSAGMWPWNIMQNAAEQAGTKAAEAPAPAPAKPGKAKDPK
;
A
#
# COMPACT_ATOMS: atom_id res chain seq x y z
N MET A 1 48.26 11.16 37.47
CA MET A 1 47.85 11.14 36.05
C MET A 1 46.41 10.63 36.04
N SER A 2 45.45 11.54 36.09
CA SER A 2 44.02 11.19 35.98
C SER A 2 43.68 11.18 34.51
N THR A 3 43.42 9.99 33.98
CA THR A 3 43.06 9.78 32.59
C THR A 3 41.69 10.38 32.35
N GLU A 4 41.69 11.57 31.75
CA GLU A 4 40.52 12.28 31.22
C GLU A 4 39.66 11.28 30.43
N ASN A 5 38.48 10.96 30.94
CA ASN A 5 37.52 10.07 30.30
C ASN A 5 36.89 10.80 29.10
N LYS A 6 37.67 10.84 28.01
CA LYS A 6 37.31 11.37 26.68
C LYS A 6 36.38 10.39 25.97
N ALA A 7 35.31 9.98 26.65
CA ALA A 7 34.14 9.43 26.00
C ALA A 7 33.55 10.58 25.18
N GLN A 8 33.86 10.55 23.88
CA GLN A 8 33.59 11.58 22.89
C GLN A 8 32.12 12.01 22.96
N ASP A 9 31.91 13.27 23.32
CA ASP A 9 30.60 13.89 23.41
C ASP A 9 29.88 13.76 22.04
N PRO A 10 28.70 13.11 21.95
CA PRO A 10 27.96 12.94 20.69
C PRO A 10 27.72 14.26 19.95
N MET A 11 27.67 15.36 20.70
CA MET A 11 27.54 16.70 20.16
C MET A 11 28.80 17.16 19.41
N GLU A 12 29.99 16.79 19.88
CA GLU A 12 31.27 17.09 19.21
C GLU A 12 31.51 16.22 17.98
N PHE A 13 30.99 14.98 17.96
CA PHE A 13 30.95 14.17 16.75
C PHE A 13 30.05 14.80 15.68
N MET A 14 28.85 15.24 16.06
CA MET A 14 27.93 15.93 15.15
C MET A 14 28.53 17.25 14.65
N ARG A 15 29.18 18.01 15.53
CA ARG A 15 29.90 19.24 15.19
C ARG A 15 31.08 18.99 14.25
N SER A 16 31.84 17.92 14.48
CA SER A 16 32.94 17.48 13.61
C SER A 16 32.44 17.07 12.22
N MET A 17 31.33 16.33 12.13
CA MET A 17 30.71 15.94 10.87
C MET A 17 30.17 17.16 10.10
N TRP A 18 29.51 18.09 10.79
CA TRP A 18 28.97 19.31 10.18
C TRP A 18 30.06 20.28 9.71
N SER A 19 31.13 20.42 10.49
CA SER A 19 32.34 21.17 10.12
C SER A 19 33.08 20.54 8.93
N LYS A 20 33.20 19.20 8.89
CA LYS A 20 33.78 18.45 7.76
C LYS A 20 32.95 18.54 6.47
N MET A 21 31.65 18.78 6.57
CA MET A 21 30.75 18.97 5.43
C MET A 21 30.81 20.39 4.84
N GLY A 22 31.75 21.24 5.30
CA GLY A 22 32.03 22.55 4.71
C GLY A 22 31.16 23.69 5.24
N PHE A 23 30.27 23.42 6.21
CA PHE A 23 29.52 24.46 6.91
C PHE A 23 30.37 25.06 8.04
N SER A 24 31.52 25.62 7.71
CA SER A 24 32.02 26.68 8.59
C SER A 24 31.02 27.84 8.51
N LEU A 25 30.72 28.49 9.62
CA LEU A 25 30.03 29.78 9.60
C LEU A 25 31.10 30.89 9.65
N PRO A 26 31.76 31.26 8.54
CA PRO A 26 32.45 32.52 8.45
C PRO A 26 31.44 33.57 7.97
N GLY A 27 31.57 34.77 8.54
CA GLY A 27 30.69 35.92 8.28
C GLY A 27 30.25 36.04 6.83
N MET A 28 28.94 36.18 6.65
CA MET A 28 28.26 36.68 5.47
C MET A 28 29.06 36.51 4.17
N VAL A 29 29.09 35.28 3.62
CA VAL A 29 29.16 35.17 2.16
C VAL A 29 27.90 35.86 1.65
N THR A 30 28.04 37.13 1.29
CA THR A 30 27.03 37.90 0.59
C THR A 30 26.47 36.99 -0.49
N PRO A 31 25.18 36.60 -0.42
CA PRO A 31 24.56 35.86 -1.51
C PRO A 31 24.82 36.68 -2.76
N THR A 32 25.58 36.13 -3.69
CA THR A 32 25.68 36.69 -5.02
C THR A 32 24.25 36.74 -5.54
N LEU A 33 23.66 37.93 -5.59
CA LEU A 33 22.33 38.21 -6.15
C LEU A 33 22.37 38.06 -7.68
N ASP A 34 23.05 37.04 -8.16
CA ASP A 34 23.11 36.68 -9.55
C ASP A 34 21.87 35.82 -9.84
N VAL A 35 20.90 36.45 -10.50
CA VAL A 35 19.63 35.82 -10.86
C VAL A 35 19.88 34.60 -11.76
N ASP A 36 20.93 34.61 -12.59
CA ASP A 36 21.25 33.48 -13.46
C ASP A 36 21.77 32.27 -12.67
N GLU A 37 22.56 32.52 -11.61
CA GLU A 37 22.98 31.47 -10.68
C GLU A 37 21.80 30.89 -9.91
N LEU A 38 20.87 31.75 -9.46
CA LEU A 38 19.64 31.32 -8.81
C LEU A 38 18.77 30.45 -9.73
N GLU A 39 18.59 30.83 -10.99
CA GLU A 39 17.84 30.03 -11.98
C GLU A 39 18.50 28.67 -12.23
N LYS A 40 19.82 28.62 -12.30
CA LYS A 40 20.56 27.35 -12.40
C LYS A 40 20.36 26.47 -11.17
N ARG A 41 20.46 27.05 -9.97
CA ARG A 41 20.21 26.33 -8.71
C ARG A 41 18.76 25.85 -8.59
N ILE A 42 17.79 26.66 -9.01
CA ILE A 42 16.38 26.29 -9.05
C ILE A 42 16.18 25.10 -9.99
N THR A 43 16.79 25.11 -11.17
CA THR A 43 16.69 24.02 -12.15
C THR A 43 17.28 22.73 -11.61
N ASP A 44 18.47 22.79 -11.01
CA ASP A 44 19.11 21.63 -10.38
C ASP A 44 18.27 21.07 -9.23
N MET A 45 17.76 21.94 -8.36
CA MET A 45 16.88 21.53 -7.25
C MET A 45 15.56 20.92 -7.74
N LYS A 46 14.99 21.40 -8.84
CA LYS A 46 13.81 20.76 -9.47
C LYS A 46 14.12 19.38 -10.04
N ALA A 47 15.32 19.19 -10.61
CA ALA A 47 15.75 17.88 -11.08
C ALA A 47 15.92 16.90 -9.91
N VAL A 48 16.54 17.35 -8.81
CA VAL A 48 16.65 16.57 -7.56
C VAL A 48 15.27 16.25 -6.99
N GLU A 49 14.36 17.22 -6.95
CA GLU A 49 12.97 17.02 -6.50
C GLU A 49 12.26 15.94 -7.34
N SER A 50 12.41 16.00 -8.67
CA SER A 50 11.83 15.01 -9.58
C SER A 50 12.38 13.60 -9.32
N TRP A 51 13.69 13.47 -9.12
CA TRP A 51 14.32 12.19 -8.78
C TRP A 51 13.86 11.65 -7.42
N LEU A 52 13.72 12.51 -6.41
CA LEU A 52 13.21 12.12 -5.10
C LEU A 52 11.75 11.66 -5.17
N LYS A 53 10.91 12.32 -5.97
CA LYS A 53 9.53 11.87 -6.23
C LYS A 53 9.50 10.49 -6.89
N MET A 54 10.42 10.23 -7.82
CA MET A 54 10.55 8.90 -8.43
C MET A 54 10.94 7.84 -7.39
N ASN A 55 11.91 8.13 -6.51
CA ASN A 55 12.27 7.22 -5.42
C ASN A 55 11.11 6.97 -4.46
N LEU A 56 10.35 8.01 -4.11
CA LEU A 56 9.17 7.89 -3.28
C LEU A 56 8.14 6.95 -3.91
N SER A 57 7.90 7.07 -5.22
CA SER A 57 6.96 6.20 -5.93
C SER A 57 7.38 4.72 -5.88
N SER A 58 8.68 4.44 -6.01
CA SER A 58 9.23 3.07 -5.90
C SER A 58 9.06 2.50 -4.49
N LEU A 59 9.33 3.30 -3.46
CA LEU A 59 9.12 2.89 -2.07
C LEU A 59 7.65 2.61 -1.77
N GLN A 60 6.73 3.45 -2.28
CA GLN A 60 5.29 3.23 -2.13
C GLN A 60 4.86 1.91 -2.80
N MET A 61 5.36 1.60 -3.99
CA MET A 61 5.09 0.32 -4.65
C MET A 61 5.65 -0.87 -3.85
N ALA A 62 6.86 -0.76 -3.30
CA ALA A 62 7.45 -1.80 -2.46
C ALA A 62 6.61 -2.04 -1.19
N ILE A 63 6.12 -0.98 -0.55
CA ILE A 63 5.24 -1.08 0.62
C ILE A 63 3.95 -1.81 0.26
N GLN A 64 3.29 -1.42 -0.84
CA GLN A 64 2.06 -2.09 -1.30
C GLN A 64 2.29 -3.58 -1.58
N GLY A 65 3.44 -3.94 -2.16
CA GLY A 65 3.83 -5.34 -2.37
C GLY A 65 3.95 -6.11 -1.05
N LEU A 66 4.59 -5.52 -0.04
CA LEU A 66 4.72 -6.12 1.30
C LEU A 66 3.38 -6.24 2.03
N GLU A 67 2.50 -5.24 1.90
CA GLU A 67 1.16 -5.28 2.48
C GLU A 67 0.32 -6.40 1.88
N MET A 68 0.40 -6.61 0.57
CA MET A 68 -0.26 -7.73 -0.11
C MET A 68 0.31 -9.10 0.32
N GLN A 69 1.64 -9.21 0.48
CA GLN A 69 2.27 -10.41 1.03
C GLN A 69 1.79 -10.69 2.46
N ARG A 70 1.74 -9.66 3.32
CA ARG A 70 1.23 -9.79 4.68
C ARG A 70 -0.23 -10.24 4.72
N ALA A 71 -1.08 -9.67 3.88
CA ALA A 71 -2.48 -10.06 3.78
C ALA A 71 -2.63 -11.54 3.35
N THR A 72 -1.80 -11.99 2.42
CA THR A 72 -1.77 -13.39 1.96
C THR A 72 -1.37 -14.35 3.08
N ILE A 73 -0.31 -14.02 3.84
CA ILE A 73 0.12 -14.82 5.00
C ILE A 73 -0.97 -14.83 6.08
N ALA A 74 -1.60 -13.69 6.36
CA ALA A 74 -2.68 -13.60 7.33
C ALA A 74 -3.90 -14.48 6.95
N ALA A 75 -4.26 -14.50 5.67
CA ALA A 75 -5.31 -15.38 5.15
C ALA A 75 -4.94 -16.87 5.32
N MET A 76 -3.69 -17.24 5.01
CA MET A 76 -3.20 -18.61 5.20
C MET A 76 -3.22 -19.02 6.68
N GLN A 77 -2.85 -18.13 7.60
CA GLN A 77 -2.92 -18.37 9.04
C GLN A 77 -4.35 -18.52 9.54
N ALA A 78 -5.28 -17.68 9.06
CA ALA A 78 -6.69 -17.78 9.40
C ALA A 78 -7.29 -19.12 8.93
N MET A 79 -6.95 -19.56 7.70
CA MET A 79 -7.38 -20.86 7.18
C MET A 79 -6.79 -22.03 7.95
N SER A 80 -5.50 -21.97 8.29
CA SER A 80 -4.83 -22.95 9.16
C SER A 80 -5.54 -23.08 10.51
N LYS A 81 -5.92 -21.94 11.11
CA LYS A 81 -6.66 -21.92 12.37
C LYS A 81 -8.05 -22.53 12.24
N VAL A 82 -8.78 -22.22 11.16
CA VAL A 82 -10.10 -22.84 10.87
C VAL A 82 -9.97 -24.35 10.64
N ALA A 83 -8.92 -24.82 9.96
CA ALA A 83 -8.68 -26.25 9.78
C ALA A 83 -8.31 -26.94 11.10
N ALA A 84 -7.54 -26.28 11.97
CA ALA A 84 -7.17 -26.79 13.28
C ALA A 84 -8.36 -26.82 14.26
N GLU A 85 -9.23 -25.82 14.22
CA GLU A 85 -10.44 -25.73 15.05
C GLU A 85 -11.62 -26.54 14.48
N GLY A 86 -11.65 -26.74 13.15
CA GLY A 86 -12.60 -27.58 12.41
C GLY A 86 -12.22 -29.07 12.38
N GLY A 87 -11.15 -29.46 13.08
CA GLY A 87 -10.72 -30.83 13.28
C GLY A 87 -11.60 -31.64 14.25
N ARG A 88 -12.91 -31.71 13.96
CA ARG A 88 -13.76 -32.85 14.34
C ARG A 88 -14.51 -33.28 13.08
N PRO A 89 -14.16 -34.42 12.46
CA PRO A 89 -14.83 -34.89 11.28
C PRO A 89 -16.16 -35.53 11.67
N GLU A 90 -17.26 -34.88 11.35
CA GLU A 90 -18.50 -35.57 10.99
C GLU A 90 -18.82 -35.18 9.55
N GLY A 91 -18.44 -36.03 8.60
CA GLY A 91 -18.70 -35.81 7.18
C GLY A 91 -17.62 -36.39 6.28
N GLU A 92 -17.79 -37.67 5.96
CA GLU A 92 -17.03 -38.46 4.99
C GLU A 92 -16.84 -37.76 3.63
N ASN A 93 -15.66 -37.95 3.02
CA ASN A 93 -15.34 -37.73 1.59
C ASN A 93 -15.09 -36.30 1.08
N ALA A 94 -14.07 -35.60 1.60
CA ALA A 94 -13.33 -34.63 0.81
C ALA A 94 -11.83 -34.93 0.88
N GLN A 95 -11.31 -35.63 -0.14
CA GLN A 95 -9.88 -35.81 -0.32
C GLN A 95 -9.22 -34.43 -0.48
N PRO A 96 -8.23 -34.05 0.35
CA PRO A 96 -7.56 -32.76 0.23
C PRO A 96 -6.69 -32.79 -1.03
N ASN A 97 -7.21 -32.25 -2.13
CA ASN A 97 -6.47 -32.16 -3.38
C ASN A 97 -5.50 -30.96 -3.30
N PRO A 98 -4.18 -31.15 -3.27
CA PRO A 98 -3.21 -30.04 -3.15
C PRO A 98 -3.26 -29.06 -4.33
N PHE A 99 -3.89 -29.45 -5.44
CA PHE A 99 -4.14 -28.58 -6.60
C PHE A 99 -5.25 -27.54 -6.35
N SER A 100 -6.20 -27.79 -5.44
CA SER A 100 -7.27 -26.83 -5.13
C SER A 100 -6.80 -25.70 -4.23
N ALA A 101 -5.68 -25.86 -3.52
CA ALA A 101 -5.12 -24.82 -2.64
C ALA A 101 -4.64 -23.58 -3.41
N GLY A 102 -4.19 -23.73 -4.66
CA GLY A 102 -3.79 -22.61 -5.54
C GLY A 102 -4.95 -21.95 -6.30
N MET A 103 -6.13 -22.56 -6.31
CA MET A 103 -7.31 -22.11 -7.06
C MET A 103 -8.27 -21.27 -6.20
N TRP A 104 -7.91 -20.98 -4.95
CA TRP A 104 -8.76 -20.24 -4.01
C TRP A 104 -9.24 -18.86 -4.53
N PRO A 105 -8.44 -18.03 -5.22
CA PRO A 105 -8.94 -16.77 -5.79
C PRO A 105 -10.04 -16.98 -6.83
N TRP A 106 -9.93 -18.03 -7.65
CA TRP A 106 -10.93 -18.39 -8.64
C TRP A 106 -12.18 -19.03 -8.00
N ASN A 107 -12.00 -19.84 -6.96
CA ASN A 107 -13.09 -20.52 -6.26
C ASN A 107 -13.98 -19.55 -5.46
N ILE A 108 -13.40 -18.45 -4.94
CA ILE A 108 -14.16 -17.35 -4.32
C ILE A 108 -14.99 -16.62 -5.39
N MET A 109 -14.39 -16.31 -6.54
CA MET A 109 -15.10 -15.62 -7.63
C MET A 109 -16.26 -16.45 -8.17
N GLN A 110 -16.07 -17.76 -8.27
CA GLN A 110 -17.12 -18.69 -8.68
C GLN A 110 -18.27 -18.78 -7.65
N ASN A 111 -17.96 -18.87 -6.35
CA ASN A 111 -18.99 -18.82 -5.31
C ASN A 111 -19.74 -17.47 -5.28
N ALA A 112 -19.05 -16.36 -5.50
CA ALA A 112 -19.69 -15.04 -5.60
C ALA A 112 -20.61 -14.94 -6.84
N ALA A 113 -20.20 -15.52 -7.96
CA ALA A 113 -21.01 -15.59 -9.18
C ALA A 113 -22.23 -16.52 -9.01
N GLU A 114 -22.10 -17.65 -8.30
CA GLU A 114 -23.19 -18.57 -7.98
C GLU A 114 -24.18 -17.98 -6.97
N GLN A 115 -23.71 -17.20 -5.98
CA GLN A 115 -24.58 -16.45 -5.07
C GLN A 115 -25.31 -15.30 -5.78
N ALA A 116 -24.68 -14.66 -6.78
CA ALA A 116 -25.34 -13.67 -7.62
C ALA A 116 -26.38 -14.34 -8.54
N GLY A 117 -26.12 -15.54 -9.04
CA GLY A 117 -27.03 -16.33 -9.89
C GLY A 117 -28.25 -16.87 -9.14
N THR A 118 -28.08 -17.31 -7.89
CA THR A 118 -29.20 -17.79 -7.05
C THR A 118 -30.07 -16.65 -6.53
N LYS A 119 -29.50 -15.48 -6.22
CA LYS A 119 -30.27 -14.28 -5.81
C LYS A 119 -31.07 -13.65 -6.96
N ALA A 120 -30.71 -13.91 -8.22
CA ALA A 120 -31.48 -13.50 -9.39
C ALA A 120 -32.69 -14.43 -9.69
N ALA A 121 -32.71 -15.65 -9.14
CA ALA A 121 -33.79 -16.61 -9.34
C ALA A 121 -34.95 -16.49 -8.33
N GLU A 122 -34.81 -15.65 -7.29
CA GLU A 122 -35.82 -15.48 -6.23
C GLU A 122 -36.49 -14.10 -6.22
N ALA A 123 -36.27 -13.27 -7.26
CA ALA A 123 -37.06 -12.05 -7.46
C ALA A 123 -38.42 -12.44 -8.08
N PRO A 124 -39.57 -12.05 -7.49
CA PRO A 124 -40.86 -12.35 -8.08
C PRO A 124 -40.97 -11.58 -9.40
N ALA A 125 -41.37 -12.28 -10.47
CA ALA A 125 -41.60 -11.67 -11.77
C ALA A 125 -42.56 -10.48 -11.64
N PRO A 126 -42.25 -9.29 -12.19
CA PRO A 126 -43.18 -8.17 -12.14
C PRO A 126 -44.41 -8.51 -13.01
N ALA A 127 -45.58 -8.49 -12.40
CA ALA A 127 -46.86 -8.63 -13.09
C ALA A 127 -47.04 -7.51 -14.14
N PRO A 128 -47.66 -7.80 -15.31
CA PRO A 128 -47.75 -6.82 -16.38
C PRO A 128 -48.72 -5.69 -16.01
N ALA A 129 -48.23 -4.45 -16.02
CA ALA A 129 -49.03 -3.26 -15.80
C ALA A 129 -50.01 -3.04 -16.96
N LYS A 130 -51.30 -2.87 -16.64
CA LYS A 130 -52.36 -2.52 -17.61
C LYS A 130 -52.15 -1.09 -18.14
N PRO A 131 -52.37 -0.83 -19.45
CA PRO A 131 -52.17 0.50 -20.02
C PRO A 131 -53.31 1.46 -19.62
N GLY A 132 -52.92 2.68 -19.23
CA GLY A 132 -53.81 3.75 -18.81
C GLY A 132 -54.64 4.32 -19.96
N LYS A 133 -55.91 4.65 -19.65
CA LYS A 133 -56.84 5.34 -20.54
C LYS A 133 -56.33 6.76 -20.85
N ALA A 134 -56.14 7.05 -22.13
CA ALA A 134 -56.03 8.41 -22.64
C ALA A 134 -57.37 9.14 -22.47
N LYS A 135 -57.33 10.36 -21.91
CA LYS A 135 -58.40 11.35 -22.01
C LYS A 135 -58.01 12.34 -23.10
N ASP A 136 -58.74 12.33 -24.21
CA ASP A 136 -58.70 13.39 -25.23
C ASP A 136 -59.42 14.65 -24.72
N PRO A 137 -58.96 15.86 -25.10
CA PRO A 137 -59.69 17.09 -24.83
C PRO A 137 -60.62 17.45 -25.99
N LYS A 138 -61.83 17.91 -25.67
CA LYS A 138 -62.59 18.87 -26.48
C LYS A 138 -63.38 19.79 -25.57
#